data_AF-A0A2G8T7M6-F1
#
_entry.id   AF-A0A2G8T7M6-F1
#
_cell.length_a   1.000
_cell.length_b   1.000
_cell.length_c   1.000
_cell.angle_alpha   90.00
_cell.angle_beta   90.00
_cell.angle_gamma   90.00
#
_symmetry.space_group_name_H-M   'P 1'
#
loop_
_entity.id
_entity.type
_entity.pdbx_description
1 polymer ?
#
loop_
_entity_poly.entity_id
_entity_poly.type
_entity_poly.pdbx_seq_one_letter_code
_entity_poly.pdbx_strand_id
1 'polypeptide(L)'
;MHRARRQRLASQDWATLCFKVSEDQLHLTSKDTSQNLSISIDEVVAIEISGPGTTSSNAGVTGGGFGLEGAALGLVAASLINAVTSRTATNTFLRLATLRAEVYLHFTDIEPFALRMYLSAAVVQVDALRHQIAPRGVGLSDEIAALKVLLDEGTLTAEEFQPGKAKLLGASA
;
A
#
# COMPACT_ATOMS: atom_id res chain seq x y z
N MET A 1 37.36 -29.59 11.97
CA MET A 1 36.42 -28.86 12.84
C MET A 1 36.20 -27.46 12.29
N HIS A 2 35.14 -27.29 11.50
CA HIS A 2 34.74 -26.01 10.89
C HIS A 2 34.11 -25.09 11.94
N ARG A 3 34.71 -23.93 12.23
CA ARG A 3 34.04 -22.86 12.99
C ARG A 3 33.27 -21.96 12.03
N ALA A 4 31.96 -21.99 12.18
CA ALA A 4 30.99 -21.23 11.42
C ALA A 4 31.25 -19.71 11.52
N ARG A 5 31.26 -19.07 10.36
CA ARG A 5 31.31 -17.62 10.15
C ARG A 5 29.96 -17.06 10.60
N ARG A 6 29.89 -16.42 11.78
CA ARG A 6 28.72 -15.63 12.18
C ARG A 6 28.58 -14.46 11.21
N GLN A 7 27.63 -14.55 10.28
CA GLN A 7 27.15 -13.38 9.55
C GLN A 7 26.60 -12.38 10.59
N ARG A 8 27.21 -11.19 10.66
CA ARG A 8 26.57 -10.03 11.25
C ARG A 8 25.30 -9.77 10.42
N LEU A 9 24.14 -10.11 10.98
CA LEU A 9 22.88 -9.51 10.56
C LEU A 9 23.07 -7.99 10.65
N ALA A 10 22.72 -7.31 9.55
CA ALA A 10 22.82 -5.86 9.42
C ALA A 10 22.24 -5.18 10.67
N SER A 11 22.97 -4.21 11.25
CA SER A 11 22.38 -3.36 12.27
C SER A 11 21.20 -2.64 11.63
N GLN A 12 19.99 -3.00 12.05
CA GLN A 12 18.79 -2.21 11.76
C GLN A 12 18.82 -1.02 12.71
N ASP A 13 19.66 -0.05 12.38
CA ASP A 13 19.61 1.26 12.99
C ASP A 13 18.34 1.94 12.45
N TRP A 14 17.34 2.07 13.31
CA TRP A 14 16.08 2.74 13.00
C TRP A 14 16.38 4.22 12.79
N ALA A 15 16.15 4.72 11.58
CA ALA A 15 16.32 6.12 11.26
C ALA A 15 14.96 6.81 11.23
N THR A 16 14.81 7.90 11.97
CA THR A 16 13.63 8.76 11.89
C THR A 16 13.66 9.49 10.55
N LEU A 17 12.77 9.13 9.62
CA LEU A 17 12.71 9.71 8.29
C LEU A 17 11.62 10.78 8.20
N CYS A 18 11.99 11.96 7.70
CA CYS A 18 11.09 13.02 7.30
C CYS A 18 10.83 12.97 5.81
N PHE A 19 9.55 13.14 5.45
CA PHE A 19 9.09 13.23 4.08
C PHE A 19 8.68 14.66 3.78
N LYS A 20 9.20 15.22 2.69
CA LYS A 20 8.75 16.49 2.17
C LYS A 20 8.54 16.40 0.67
N VAL A 21 7.39 16.83 0.22
CA VAL A 21 7.08 16.98 -1.20
C VAL A 21 7.31 18.44 -1.57
N SER A 22 8.09 18.68 -2.61
CA SER A 22 8.23 19.96 -3.31
C SER A 22 7.67 19.81 -4.73
N GLU A 23 7.61 20.89 -5.52
CA GLU A 23 6.95 20.92 -6.83
C GLU A 23 7.29 19.71 -7.72
N ASP A 24 8.58 19.36 -7.84
CA ASP A 24 9.04 18.26 -8.71
C ASP A 24 9.87 17.18 -7.99
N GLN A 25 10.00 17.25 -6.66
CA GLN A 25 10.87 16.34 -5.91
C GLN A 25 10.26 15.84 -4.61
N LEU A 26 10.50 14.57 -4.34
CA LEU A 26 10.25 13.91 -3.07
C LEU A 26 11.56 13.86 -2.27
N HIS A 27 11.56 14.50 -1.11
CA HIS A 27 12.70 14.55 -0.20
C HIS A 27 12.48 13.58 0.96
N LEU A 28 13.47 12.72 1.14
CA LEU A 28 13.61 11.75 2.22
C LEU A 28 14.79 12.20 3.09
N THR A 29 14.52 12.73 4.26
CA THR A 29 15.59 13.19 5.16
C THR A 29 15.62 12.33 6.41
N SER A 30 16.75 11.68 6.67
CA SER A 30 17.00 11.01 7.94
C SER A 30 17.41 12.05 8.99
N LYS A 31 16.66 12.16 10.08
CA LYS A 31 17.02 13.02 11.21
C LYS A 31 18.30 12.54 11.90
N ASP A 32 18.54 11.24 11.90
CA ASP A 32 19.65 10.64 12.66
C ASP A 32 20.98 10.69 11.89
N THR A 33 20.92 10.59 10.56
CA THR A 33 22.13 10.56 9.72
C THR A 33 22.37 11.85 8.94
N SER A 34 21.47 12.84 9.01
CA SER A 34 21.48 14.06 8.18
C SER A 34 21.60 13.76 6.67
N GLN A 35 21.32 12.52 6.26
CA GLN A 35 21.28 12.17 4.85
C GLN A 35 19.97 12.65 4.26
N ASN A 36 20.07 13.41 3.18
CA ASN A 36 18.94 13.82 2.38
C ASN A 36 19.01 13.09 1.04
N LEU A 37 17.96 12.35 0.72
CA LEU A 37 17.74 11.72 -0.56
C LEU A 37 16.61 12.48 -1.26
N SER A 38 16.95 13.15 -2.35
CA SER A 38 15.99 13.83 -3.22
C SER A 38 15.73 12.96 -4.45
N ILE A 39 14.48 12.54 -4.62
CA ILE A 39 14.03 11.73 -5.75
C ILE A 39 13.17 12.62 -6.62
N SER A 40 13.50 12.66 -7.91
CA SER A 40 12.72 13.41 -8.88
C SER A 40 11.40 12.69 -9.16
N ILE A 41 10.30 13.42 -9.20
CA ILE A 41 8.95 12.83 -9.27
C ILE A 41 8.71 12.11 -10.61
N ASP A 42 9.39 12.51 -11.67
CA ASP A 42 9.42 11.83 -12.97
C ASP A 42 10.13 10.46 -12.94
N GLU A 43 11.02 10.23 -11.97
CA GLU A 43 11.64 8.92 -11.76
C GLU A 43 10.75 7.98 -10.92
N VAL A 44 9.69 8.50 -10.29
CA VAL A 44 8.80 7.72 -9.41
C VAL A 44 7.77 6.96 -10.24
N VAL A 45 7.81 5.63 -10.13
CA VAL A 45 6.90 4.70 -10.81
C VAL A 45 5.65 4.45 -9.98
N ALA A 46 5.80 4.32 -8.66
CA ALA A 46 4.68 4.05 -7.77
C ALA A 46 4.93 4.53 -6.34
N ILE A 47 3.87 5.01 -5.71
CA ILE A 47 3.78 5.30 -4.28
C ILE A 47 2.63 4.45 -3.73
N GLU A 48 2.95 3.43 -2.93
CA GLU A 48 1.96 2.54 -2.36
C GLU A 48 2.02 2.54 -0.83
N ILE A 49 0.86 2.71 -0.22
CA ILE A 49 0.72 2.72 1.24
C ILE A 49 -0.13 1.52 1.63
N SER A 50 0.40 0.72 2.55
CA SER A 50 -0.22 -0.52 3.02
C SER A 50 0.01 -0.71 4.52
N GLY A 51 -0.41 -1.86 5.04
CA GLY A 51 -0.31 -2.21 6.45
C GLY A 51 -1.66 -2.14 7.15
N PRO A 52 -1.83 -2.90 8.24
CA PRO A 52 -3.10 -2.97 8.96
C PRO A 52 -3.41 -1.73 9.79
N GLY A 53 -2.49 -0.76 9.87
CA GLY A 53 -2.63 0.39 10.77
C GLY A 53 -2.51 -0.03 12.22
N THR A 54 -3.21 0.66 13.13
CA THR A 54 -3.25 0.29 14.54
C THR A 54 -4.10 -0.95 14.74
N THR A 55 -3.44 -2.00 15.19
CA THR A 55 -4.06 -3.24 15.64
C THR A 55 -4.03 -3.29 17.16
N SER A 56 -5.11 -3.78 17.77
CA SER A 56 -5.18 -4.05 19.20
C SER A 56 -5.27 -5.56 19.42
N SER A 57 -4.50 -6.07 20.37
CA SER A 57 -4.52 -7.47 20.81
C SER A 57 -4.65 -7.52 22.33
N ASN A 58 -5.22 -8.58 22.89
CA ASN A 58 -5.29 -8.83 24.32
C ASN A 58 -5.17 -10.33 24.59
N ALA A 59 -5.31 -10.76 25.84
CA ALA A 59 -5.21 -12.18 26.21
C ALA A 59 -6.31 -13.07 25.61
N GLY A 60 -7.38 -12.50 25.03
CA GLY A 60 -8.46 -13.24 24.40
C GLY A 60 -9.26 -14.11 25.39
N VAL A 61 -9.26 -13.75 26.67
CA VAL A 61 -9.92 -14.53 27.72
C VAL A 61 -11.43 -14.32 27.62
N THR A 62 -12.19 -15.40 27.54
CA THR A 62 -13.65 -15.40 27.63
C THR A 62 -14.09 -15.84 29.02
N GLY A 63 -15.03 -15.08 29.59
CA GLY A 63 -15.56 -15.31 30.93
C GLY A 63 -16.79 -16.21 30.92
N GLY A 64 -16.80 -17.22 31.77
CA GLY A 64 -17.97 -18.08 32.00
C GLY A 64 -18.05 -18.53 33.46
N GLY A 65 -19.20 -19.08 33.85
CA GLY A 65 -19.44 -19.61 35.19
C GLY A 65 -20.79 -20.31 35.28
N PHE A 66 -21.00 -21.07 36.35
CA PHE A 66 -22.25 -21.80 36.57
C PHE A 66 -23.33 -20.86 37.14
N GLY A 67 -24.51 -20.87 36.53
CA GLY A 67 -25.62 -20.00 36.91
C GLY A 67 -25.48 -18.55 36.41
N LEU A 68 -26.54 -17.74 36.56
CA LEU A 68 -26.57 -16.36 36.06
C LEU A 68 -25.53 -15.47 36.73
N GLU A 69 -25.39 -15.55 38.05
CA GLU A 69 -24.40 -14.77 38.81
C GLU A 69 -22.96 -15.22 38.51
N GLY A 70 -22.72 -16.52 38.39
CA GLY A 70 -21.40 -17.06 38.05
C GLY A 70 -20.95 -16.66 36.65
N ALA A 71 -21.86 -16.67 35.66
CA ALA A 71 -21.58 -16.18 34.32
C ALA A 71 -21.25 -14.68 34.31
N ALA A 72 -22.00 -13.86 35.06
CA ALA A 72 -21.75 -12.43 35.17
C ALA A 72 -20.37 -12.13 35.80
N LEU A 73 -20.02 -12.81 36.89
CA LEU A 73 -18.70 -12.69 37.53
C LEU A 73 -17.57 -13.12 36.60
N GLY A 74 -17.75 -14.23 35.89
CA GLY A 74 -16.78 -14.71 34.90
C GLY A 74 -16.52 -13.69 33.80
N LEU A 75 -17.58 -13.04 33.29
CA LEU A 75 -17.49 -12.01 32.27
C LEU A 75 -16.71 -10.78 32.76
N VAL A 76 -16.99 -10.30 33.97
CA VAL A 76 -16.28 -9.16 34.56
C VAL A 76 -14.78 -9.45 34.72
N ALA A 77 -14.42 -10.62 35.23
CA ALA A 77 -13.02 -11.01 35.40
C ALA A 77 -12.29 -11.09 34.05
N ALA A 78 -12.91 -11.68 33.04
CA ALA A 78 -12.37 -11.75 31.69
C ALA A 78 -12.18 -10.35 31.07
N SER A 79 -13.11 -9.43 31.28
CA SER A 79 -12.98 -8.04 30.84
C SER A 79 -11.79 -7.33 31.48
N LEU A 80 -11.56 -7.50 32.79
CA LEU A 80 -10.40 -6.91 33.48
C LEU A 80 -9.07 -7.47 32.95
N ILE A 81 -9.00 -8.78 32.74
CA ILE A 81 -7.79 -9.42 32.20
C ILE A 81 -7.53 -8.92 30.79
N ASN A 82 -8.53 -8.87 29.92
CA ASN A 82 -8.38 -8.38 28.56
C ASN A 82 -8.02 -6.89 28.51
N ALA A 83 -8.53 -6.08 29.43
CA ALA A 83 -8.16 -4.67 29.53
C ALA A 83 -6.69 -4.49 29.92
N VAL A 84 -6.21 -5.18 30.96
CA VAL A 84 -4.82 -5.09 31.44
C VAL A 84 -3.82 -5.67 30.44
N THR A 85 -4.23 -6.68 29.67
CA THR A 85 -3.39 -7.33 28.66
C THR A 85 -3.48 -6.69 27.28
N SER A 86 -4.31 -5.66 27.12
CA SER A 86 -4.47 -4.99 25.84
C SER A 86 -3.17 -4.30 25.41
N ARG A 87 -2.73 -4.56 24.19
CA ARG A 87 -1.58 -3.93 23.54
C ARG A 87 -1.96 -3.46 22.16
N THR A 88 -1.55 -2.25 21.84
CA THR A 88 -1.70 -1.66 20.50
C THR A 88 -0.36 -1.63 19.78
N ALA A 89 -0.39 -1.88 18.48
CA ALA A 89 0.75 -1.71 17.60
C ALA A 89 0.28 -1.17 16.26
N THR A 90 0.90 -0.09 15.81
CA THR A 90 0.67 0.48 14.48
C THR A 90 1.70 -0.09 13.52
N ASN A 91 1.25 -0.58 12.37
CA ASN A 91 2.13 -1.02 11.29
C ASN A 91 1.64 -0.45 9.97
N THR A 92 2.40 0.50 9.45
CA THR A 92 2.15 1.13 8.16
C THR A 92 3.40 1.02 7.31
N PHE A 93 3.23 0.65 6.05
CA PHE A 93 4.33 0.47 5.10
C PHE A 93 4.14 1.41 3.91
N LEU A 94 5.19 2.15 3.57
CA LEU A 94 5.29 2.90 2.33
C LEU A 94 6.29 2.20 1.42
N ARG A 95 5.82 1.87 0.22
CA ARG A 95 6.64 1.43 -0.89
C ARG A 95 6.79 2.58 -1.86
N LEU A 96 8.04 2.96 -2.12
CA LEU A 96 8.40 3.94 -3.12
C LEU A 96 9.21 3.23 -4.21
N ALA A 97 8.63 3.09 -5.39
CA ALA A 97 9.31 2.52 -6.54
C ALA A 97 9.74 3.64 -7.49
N THR A 98 11.00 3.57 -7.91
CA THR A 98 11.57 4.42 -8.95
C THR A 98 11.99 3.59 -10.15
N LEU A 99 12.43 4.22 -11.23
CA LEU A 99 12.98 3.54 -12.40
C LEU A 99 14.23 2.68 -12.09
N ARG A 100 14.94 2.95 -11.00
CA ARG A 100 16.26 2.34 -10.70
C ARG A 100 16.29 1.54 -9.40
N ALA A 101 15.38 1.81 -8.48
CA ALA A 101 15.39 1.25 -7.15
C ALA A 101 14.01 1.25 -6.53
N GLU A 102 13.84 0.44 -5.49
CA GLU A 102 12.65 0.38 -4.68
C GLU A 102 13.03 0.51 -3.20
N VAL A 103 12.26 1.29 -2.46
CA VAL A 103 12.47 1.56 -1.04
C VAL A 103 11.21 1.22 -0.27
N TYR A 104 11.37 0.44 0.81
CA TYR A 104 10.32 0.15 1.77
C TYR A 104 10.60 0.82 3.09
N LEU A 105 9.57 1.47 3.62
CA LEU A 105 9.63 2.27 4.83
C LEU A 105 8.55 1.78 5.77
N HIS A 106 8.93 1.47 6.99
CA HIS A 106 8.01 1.01 8.03
C HIS A 106 7.81 2.13 9.04
N PHE A 107 6.55 2.40 9.34
CA PHE A 107 6.14 3.35 10.34
C PHE A 107 5.35 2.66 11.44
N THR A 108 5.63 3.06 12.68
CA THR A 108 5.07 2.48 13.90
C THR A 108 4.15 3.41 14.68
N ASP A 109 3.92 4.62 14.17
CA ASP A 109 3.20 5.70 14.85
C ASP A 109 2.22 6.49 13.94
N ILE A 110 2.16 6.16 12.64
CA ILE A 110 1.26 6.80 11.68
C ILE A 110 0.36 5.78 10.99
N GLU A 111 -0.94 6.08 10.90
CA GLU A 111 -1.93 5.29 10.18
C GLU A 111 -1.76 5.36 8.66
N PRO A 112 -2.14 4.31 7.89
CA PRO A 112 -2.06 4.32 6.43
C PRO A 112 -2.82 5.48 5.80
N PHE A 113 -4.01 5.79 6.32
CA PHE A 113 -4.83 6.91 5.85
C PHE A 113 -4.15 8.26 6.12
N ALA A 114 -3.60 8.45 7.32
CA ALA A 114 -2.90 9.68 7.68
C ALA A 114 -1.67 9.88 6.79
N LEU A 115 -0.86 8.82 6.61
CA LEU A 115 0.29 8.86 5.71
C LEU A 115 -0.12 9.22 4.27
N ARG A 116 -1.24 8.66 3.78
CA ARG A 116 -1.76 8.98 2.45
C ARG A 116 -2.21 10.43 2.34
N MET A 117 -2.81 10.98 3.39
CA MET A 117 -3.18 12.39 3.44
C MET A 117 -1.94 13.28 3.37
N TYR A 118 -0.88 12.98 4.13
CA TYR A 118 0.39 13.71 4.07
C TYR A 118 1.05 13.64 2.69
N LEU A 119 1.00 12.49 2.04
CA LEU A 119 1.61 12.27 0.72
C LEU A 119 0.67 12.56 -0.46
N SER A 120 -0.51 13.12 -0.20
CA SER A 120 -1.57 13.31 -1.21
C SER A 120 -1.08 14.09 -2.43
N ALA A 121 -0.30 15.15 -2.24
CA ALA A 121 0.28 15.91 -3.34
C ALA A 121 1.20 15.05 -4.24
N ALA A 122 2.12 14.29 -3.64
CA ALA A 122 3.02 13.41 -4.40
C ALA A 122 2.25 12.27 -5.09
N VAL A 123 1.27 11.67 -4.40
CA VAL A 123 0.42 10.62 -4.99
C VAL A 123 -0.31 11.16 -6.23
N VAL A 124 -0.93 12.34 -6.12
CA VAL A 124 -1.64 12.97 -7.25
C VAL A 124 -0.69 13.33 -8.39
N GLN A 125 0.50 13.86 -8.10
CA GLN A 125 1.48 14.21 -9.14
C GLN A 125 2.00 12.97 -9.87
N VAL A 126 2.35 11.90 -9.14
CA VAL A 126 2.78 10.63 -9.74
C VAL A 126 1.65 10.01 -10.56
N ASP A 127 0.42 10.01 -10.05
CA ASP A 127 -0.71 9.52 -10.82
C ASP A 127 -0.95 10.37 -12.08
N ALA A 128 -0.88 11.70 -11.98
CA ALA A 128 -1.02 12.58 -13.14
C ALA A 128 0.06 12.33 -14.21
N LEU A 129 1.31 12.14 -13.80
CA LEU A 129 2.41 11.78 -14.71
C LEU A 129 2.18 10.41 -15.35
N ARG A 130 1.72 9.42 -14.58
CA ARG A 130 1.36 8.10 -15.12
C ARG A 130 0.27 8.21 -16.17
N HIS A 131 -0.74 9.07 -15.98
CA HIS A 131 -1.79 9.30 -16.98
C HIS A 131 -1.32 10.15 -18.17
N GLN A 132 -0.20 10.87 -18.06
CA GLN A 132 0.40 11.61 -19.17
C GLN A 132 1.38 10.74 -19.99
N ILE A 133 2.11 9.85 -19.32
CA ILE A 133 3.08 8.92 -19.92
C ILE A 133 2.38 7.68 -20.47
N ALA A 134 1.30 7.22 -19.83
CA ALA A 134 0.37 6.31 -20.48
C ALA A 134 -0.09 6.98 -21.77
N PRO A 135 0.05 6.33 -22.94
CA PRO A 135 -0.40 6.94 -24.17
C PRO A 135 -1.86 7.34 -23.98
N ARG A 136 -2.21 8.59 -24.31
CA ARG A 136 -3.60 9.05 -24.46
C ARG A 136 -4.32 8.36 -25.65
N GLY A 137 -3.98 7.12 -25.92
CA GLY A 137 -4.79 6.19 -26.68
C GLY A 137 -5.04 5.03 -25.76
N VAL A 138 -6.32 4.74 -25.49
CA VAL A 138 -6.68 3.37 -25.15
C VAL A 138 -5.99 2.52 -26.21
N GLY A 139 -5.02 1.69 -25.79
CA GLY A 139 -4.22 0.96 -26.76
C GLY A 139 -5.17 0.16 -27.64
N LEU A 140 -4.87 0.02 -28.93
CA LEU A 140 -5.67 -0.81 -29.83
C LEU A 140 -6.00 -2.18 -29.19
N SER A 141 -5.05 -2.74 -28.44
CA SER A 141 -5.21 -3.96 -27.67
C SER A 141 -6.23 -3.86 -26.52
N ASP A 142 -6.27 -2.74 -25.81
CA ASP A 142 -7.21 -2.49 -24.71
C ASP A 142 -8.63 -2.25 -25.24
N GLU A 143 -8.78 -1.57 -26.39
CA GLU A 143 -10.08 -1.38 -27.04
C GLU A 143 -10.63 -2.70 -27.60
N ILE A 144 -9.77 -3.53 -28.19
CA ILE A 144 -10.14 -4.88 -28.63
C ILE A 144 -10.51 -5.77 -27.43
N ALA A 145 -9.80 -5.66 -26.31
CA ALA A 145 -10.13 -6.38 -25.08
C ALA A 145 -11.49 -5.93 -24.51
N ALA A 146 -11.77 -4.63 -24.48
CA ALA A 146 -13.06 -4.09 -24.05
C ALA A 146 -14.23 -4.54 -24.95
N LEU A 147 -14.05 -4.53 -26.28
CA LEU A 147 -15.04 -5.08 -27.21
C LEU A 147 -15.32 -6.56 -26.96
N LYS A 148 -14.29 -7.34 -26.60
CA LYS A 148 -14.46 -8.76 -26.31
C LYS A 148 -15.23 -8.98 -25.01
N VAL A 149 -14.99 -8.17 -23.99
CA VAL A 149 -15.76 -8.20 -22.73
C VAL A 149 -17.24 -7.92 -23.00
N LEU A 150 -17.56 -6.90 -23.79
CA LEU A 150 -18.94 -6.56 -24.13
C LEU A 150 -19.67 -7.65 -24.94
N LEU A 151 -18.95 -8.39 -25.80
CA LEU A 151 -19.47 -9.57 -26.51
C LEU A 151 -19.72 -10.74 -25.53
N ASP A 152 -18.74 -11.02 -24.67
CA ASP A 152 -18.81 -12.12 -23.70
C ASP A 152 -19.92 -11.87 -22.64
N GLU A 153 -20.22 -10.60 -22.34
CA GLU A 153 -21.34 -10.17 -21.48
C GLU A 153 -22.69 -10.15 -22.21
N GLY A 154 -22.72 -10.41 -23.53
CA GLY A 154 -23.93 -10.40 -24.35
C GLY A 154 -24.53 -9.02 -24.60
N THR A 155 -23.78 -7.96 -24.25
CA THR A 155 -24.16 -6.56 -24.54
C THR A 155 -23.97 -6.22 -26.02
N LEU A 156 -23.01 -6.89 -26.68
CA LEU A 156 -22.83 -6.86 -28.13
C LEU A 156 -23.10 -8.25 -28.71
N THR A 157 -23.69 -8.28 -29.90
CA THR A 157 -23.80 -9.52 -30.68
C THR A 157 -22.52 -9.78 -31.48
N ALA A 158 -22.32 -11.02 -31.92
CA ALA A 158 -21.16 -11.38 -32.75
C ALA A 158 -21.14 -10.60 -34.09
N GLU A 159 -22.31 -10.21 -34.59
CA GLU A 159 -22.48 -9.43 -35.82
C GLU A 159 -22.07 -7.96 -35.64
N GLU A 160 -22.19 -7.41 -34.43
CA GLU A 160 -21.75 -6.05 -34.08
C GLU A 160 -20.25 -6.01 -33.69
N PHE A 161 -19.74 -7.10 -33.12
CA PHE A 161 -18.35 -7.22 -32.71
C PHE A 161 -17.36 -7.22 -33.90
N GLN A 162 -17.65 -7.97 -34.97
CA GLN A 162 -16.76 -8.07 -36.13
C GLN A 162 -16.48 -6.73 -36.84
N PRO A 163 -17.48 -5.90 -37.16
CA PRO A 163 -17.23 -4.59 -37.77
C PRO A 163 -16.54 -3.63 -36.79
N GLY A 164 -16.83 -3.71 -35.49
CA GLY A 164 -16.11 -2.95 -34.45
C GLY A 164 -14.62 -3.28 -34.45
N LYS A 165 -14.27 -4.57 -34.39
CA LYS A 165 -12.88 -5.05 -34.45
C LYS A 165 -12.18 -4.65 -35.75
N ALA A 166 -12.84 -4.77 -36.90
CA ALA A 166 -12.28 -4.41 -38.20
C ALA A 166 -12.00 -2.90 -38.31
N LYS A 167 -12.89 -2.06 -37.77
CA LYS A 167 -12.71 -0.60 -37.73
C LYS A 167 -11.52 -0.19 -36.88
N LEU A 168 -11.32 -0.83 -35.73
CA LEU A 168 -10.17 -0.56 -34.86
C LEU A 168 -8.85 -0.99 -35.50
N LEU A 169 -8.81 -2.17 -36.12
CA LEU A 169 -7.62 -2.66 -36.82
C LEU A 169 -7.27 -1.86 -38.07
N GLY A 170 -8.27 -1.25 -38.73
CA GLY A 170 -8.08 -0.39 -39.90
C GLY A 170 -7.75 1.08 -39.58
N ALA A 171 -7.98 1.54 -38.34
CA ALA A 171 -7.71 2.91 -37.91
C ALA A 171 -6.26 3.16 -37.44
N SER A 172 -5.43 2.13 -37.38
CA SER A 172 -4.00 2.20 -37.00
C SER A 172 -3.04 2.14 -38.20
N ALA A 173 -3.49 2.53 -39.39
CA ALA A 173 -2.67 2.67 -40.61
C ALA A 173 -2.42 4.13 -40.96
#